data_AF-A0A1V1PA31-F1
#
_entry.id   AF-A0A1V1PA31-F1
#
_cell.length_a   1.000
_cell.length_b   1.000
_cell.length_c   1.000
_cell.angle_alpha   90.00
_cell.angle_beta   90.00
_cell.angle_gamma   90.00
#
_symmetry.space_group_name_H-M   'P 1'
#
loop_
_entity.id
_entity.type
_entity.pdbx_description
1 polymer ?
#
loop_
_entity_poly.entity_id
_entity_poly.type
_entity_poly.pdbx_seq_one_letter_code
_entity_poly.pdbx_strand_id
1 'polypeptide(L)'
;MNIWGRGELLDAIRDYTQLIVGQTAYPLDNRIDLHGFDIIFSSFPHYIERFRKKGITAYYQPLAFDKRVLHKIRNPDRTYPITFIGGISQHHKNGIFTLEKIAEKVGIDIWGYGANVLPNDSILKKNHHGEAWGLEMFTLMAQSQMTLNRHIDVAENYANNMRLFEATGCGALLITDYKDNLNELFEVGKEVVTYRSPEECV
;
A
#
# COMPACT_ATOMS: atom_id res chain seq x y z
N MET A 1 -14.76 3.74 -16.49
CA MET A 1 -13.95 4.65 -17.34
C MET A 1 -13.71 5.91 -16.51
N ASN A 2 -12.46 6.23 -16.17
CA ASN A 2 -12.14 7.31 -15.23
C ASN A 2 -12.45 8.67 -15.87
N ILE A 3 -13.40 9.40 -15.30
CA ILE A 3 -13.90 10.68 -15.82
C ILE A 3 -13.26 11.90 -15.16
N TRP A 4 -12.54 11.72 -14.05
CA TRP A 4 -12.18 12.79 -13.12
C TRP A 4 -11.18 13.82 -13.65
N GLY A 5 -10.38 13.48 -14.66
CA GLY A 5 -9.35 14.37 -15.22
C GLY A 5 -9.52 14.67 -16.71
N ARG A 6 -10.73 14.53 -17.26
CA ARG A 6 -10.97 14.90 -18.67
C ARG A 6 -11.04 16.42 -18.79
N GLY A 7 -10.40 17.00 -19.80
CA GLY A 7 -10.40 18.45 -20.06
C GLY A 7 -11.81 19.05 -20.05
N GLU A 8 -12.78 18.40 -20.72
CA GLU A 8 -14.19 18.84 -20.73
C GLU A 8 -14.78 19.05 -19.33
N LEU A 9 -14.44 18.19 -18.36
CA LEU A 9 -14.91 18.33 -16.98
C LEU A 9 -14.18 19.48 -16.27
N LEU A 10 -12.87 19.59 -16.45
CA LEU A 10 -12.04 20.63 -15.82
C LEU A 10 -12.44 22.01 -16.32
N ASP A 11 -12.69 22.16 -17.63
CA ASP A 11 -13.18 23.37 -18.26
C ASP A 11 -14.58 23.74 -17.74
N ALA A 12 -15.49 22.77 -17.66
CA ALA A 12 -16.86 23.02 -17.20
C ALA A 12 -16.95 23.50 -15.75
N ILE A 13 -16.01 23.10 -14.88
CA ILE A 13 -15.99 23.53 -13.47
C ILE A 13 -15.12 24.78 -13.26
N ARG A 14 -14.34 25.20 -14.26
CA ARG A 14 -13.28 26.20 -14.08
C ARG A 14 -13.80 27.53 -13.55
N ASP A 15 -14.92 28.00 -14.08
CA ASP A 15 -15.54 29.28 -13.71
C ASP A 15 -16.22 29.26 -12.33
N TYR A 16 -16.40 28.08 -11.74
CA TYR A 16 -17.12 27.88 -10.47
C TYR A 16 -16.19 27.66 -9.27
N THR A 17 -14.87 27.64 -9.49
CA THR A 17 -13.90 27.41 -8.42
C THR A 17 -12.62 28.23 -8.61
N GLN A 18 -12.05 28.66 -7.49
CA GLN A 18 -10.74 29.31 -7.46
C GLN A 18 -9.60 28.31 -7.69
N LEU A 19 -9.78 27.05 -7.29
CA LEU A 19 -8.73 26.04 -7.32
C LEU A 19 -9.31 24.68 -7.72
N ILE A 20 -8.62 24.00 -8.65
CA ILE A 20 -8.86 22.62 -9.03
C ILE A 20 -7.63 21.81 -8.59
N VAL A 21 -7.84 20.96 -7.58
CA VAL A 21 -6.77 20.14 -6.99
C VAL A 21 -7.00 18.67 -7.32
N GLY A 22 -5.97 18.02 -7.83
CA GLY A 22 -5.96 16.59 -8.11
C GLY A 22 -5.10 15.84 -7.10
N GLN A 23 -5.44 14.58 -6.85
CA GLN A 23 -4.58 13.63 -6.13
C GLN A 23 -4.49 12.33 -6.92
N THR A 24 -3.28 11.81 -7.10
CA THR A 24 -3.07 10.51 -7.75
C THR A 24 -2.03 9.66 -7.02
N ALA A 25 -2.29 8.36 -6.97
CA ALA A 25 -1.35 7.36 -6.51
C ALA A 25 -1.40 6.11 -7.41
N TYR A 26 -1.60 6.32 -8.72
CA TYR A 26 -1.65 5.24 -9.69
C TYR A 26 -1.19 5.72 -11.09
N PRO A 27 -0.80 4.80 -12.00
CA PRO A 27 -0.40 5.16 -13.35
C PRO A 27 -1.48 5.92 -14.10
N LEU A 28 -1.16 7.15 -14.51
CA LEU A 28 -2.09 7.98 -15.28
C LEU A 28 -2.02 7.62 -16.77
N ASP A 29 -3.17 7.56 -17.41
CA ASP A 29 -3.26 7.46 -18.86
C ASP A 29 -3.26 8.84 -19.53
N ASN A 30 -2.99 8.87 -20.83
CA ASN A 30 -2.83 10.11 -21.61
C ASN A 30 -4.14 10.91 -21.80
N ARG A 31 -5.29 10.42 -21.30
CA ARG A 31 -6.57 11.13 -21.40
C ARG A 31 -6.79 12.10 -20.24
N ILE A 32 -5.92 12.06 -19.24
CA ILE A 32 -5.95 13.01 -18.12
C ILE A 32 -5.27 14.30 -18.56
N ASP A 33 -6.02 15.39 -18.59
CA ASP A 33 -5.49 16.73 -18.81
C ASP A 33 -4.91 17.26 -17.49
N LEU A 34 -3.61 17.08 -17.31
CA LEU A 34 -2.90 17.53 -16.11
C LEU A 34 -2.77 19.06 -16.03
N HIS A 35 -2.89 19.77 -17.16
CA HIS A 35 -2.77 21.23 -17.19
C HIS A 35 -4.05 21.94 -16.76
N GLY A 36 -5.19 21.23 -16.78
CA GLY A 36 -6.44 21.73 -16.21
C GLY A 36 -6.47 21.76 -14.67
N PHE A 37 -5.47 21.18 -14.00
CA PHE A 37 -5.31 21.24 -12.54
C PHE A 37 -4.37 22.37 -12.13
N ASP A 38 -4.74 23.10 -11.09
CA ASP A 38 -3.86 24.12 -10.49
C ASP A 38 -2.77 23.47 -9.63
N ILE A 39 -3.09 22.36 -8.95
CA ILE A 39 -2.17 21.61 -8.08
C ILE A 39 -2.45 20.12 -8.21
N ILE A 40 -1.38 19.31 -8.29
CA ILE A 40 -1.47 17.84 -8.21
C ILE A 40 -0.66 17.31 -7.04
N PHE A 41 -1.31 16.53 -6.17
CA PHE A 41 -0.65 15.76 -5.12
C PHE A 41 -0.41 14.32 -5.55
N SER A 42 0.71 13.75 -5.16
CA SER A 42 0.96 12.32 -5.30
C SER A 42 1.80 11.76 -4.17
N SER A 43 1.52 10.52 -3.81
CA SER A 43 2.35 9.75 -2.88
C SER A 43 3.49 9.00 -3.58
N PHE A 44 3.66 9.18 -4.89
CA PHE A 44 4.81 8.68 -5.63
C PHE A 44 5.82 9.80 -5.93
N PRO A 45 7.01 9.81 -5.30
CA PRO A 45 8.02 10.85 -5.53
C PRO A 45 8.41 10.99 -7.01
N HIS A 46 8.58 9.86 -7.72
CA HIS A 46 8.92 9.84 -9.13
C HIS A 46 7.82 10.45 -10.04
N TYR A 47 6.55 10.43 -9.64
CA TYR A 47 5.49 11.15 -10.37
C TYR A 47 5.60 12.65 -10.17
N ILE A 48 5.94 13.11 -8.97
CA ILE A 48 6.14 14.53 -8.70
C ILE A 48 7.25 15.10 -9.58
N GLU A 49 8.37 14.39 -9.73
CA GLU A 49 9.43 14.79 -10.66
C GLU A 49 8.95 14.85 -12.11
N ARG A 50 8.22 13.80 -12.57
CA ARG A 50 7.69 13.73 -13.94
C ARG A 50 6.68 14.86 -14.22
N PHE A 51 5.84 15.23 -13.24
CA PHE A 51 4.88 16.32 -13.36
C PHE A 51 5.57 17.68 -13.41
N ARG A 52 6.52 17.93 -12.50
CA ARG A 52 7.28 19.19 -12.48
C ARG A 52 8.08 19.41 -13.76
N LYS A 53 8.65 18.36 -14.35
CA LYS A 53 9.32 18.42 -15.66
C LYS A 53 8.39 18.84 -16.82
N LYS A 54 7.07 18.68 -16.65
CA LYS A 54 6.04 19.15 -17.59
C LYS A 54 5.49 20.53 -17.24
N GLY A 55 6.05 21.22 -16.26
CA GLY A 55 5.58 22.53 -15.82
C GLY A 55 4.32 22.49 -14.94
N ILE A 56 3.95 21.31 -14.42
CA ILE A 56 2.79 21.16 -13.53
C ILE A 56 3.21 21.46 -12.09
N THR A 57 2.40 22.27 -11.40
CA THR A 57 2.54 22.48 -9.95
C THR A 57 2.17 21.20 -9.22
N ALA A 58 3.17 20.50 -8.68
CA ALA A 58 2.96 19.22 -8.00
C ALA A 58 3.71 19.12 -6.68
N TYR A 59 3.08 18.47 -5.70
CA TYR A 59 3.62 18.28 -4.35
C TYR A 59 3.56 16.81 -3.92
N TYR A 60 4.67 16.37 -3.33
CA TYR A 60 4.72 15.06 -2.69
C TYR A 60 3.85 15.08 -1.42
N GLN A 61 2.95 14.11 -1.31
CA GLN A 61 2.15 13.88 -0.12
C GLN A 61 2.26 12.40 0.25
N PRO A 62 3.05 12.04 1.27
CA PRO A 62 3.12 10.65 1.72
C PRO A 62 1.75 10.18 2.22
N LEU A 63 1.54 8.87 2.15
CA LEU A 63 0.38 8.24 2.80
C LEU A 63 0.53 8.36 4.33
N ALA A 64 -0.57 8.21 5.04
CA ALA A 64 -0.59 8.34 6.50
C ALA A 64 -1.68 7.47 7.12
N PHE A 65 -1.54 7.20 8.42
CA PHE A 65 -2.52 6.48 9.20
C PHE A 65 -3.54 7.43 9.84
N ASP A 66 -4.82 7.10 9.72
CA ASP A 66 -5.91 7.83 10.40
C ASP A 66 -6.12 7.30 11.83
N LYS A 67 -5.60 8.02 12.82
CA LYS A 67 -5.70 7.66 14.25
C LYS A 67 -7.13 7.47 14.75
N ARG A 68 -8.14 8.02 14.06
CA ARG A 68 -9.56 7.83 14.43
C ARG A 68 -9.99 6.35 14.37
N VAL A 69 -9.27 5.53 13.58
CA VAL A 69 -9.47 4.08 13.52
C VAL A 69 -9.22 3.41 14.87
N LEU A 70 -8.25 3.90 15.66
CA LEU A 70 -7.91 3.31 16.97
C LEU A 70 -9.07 3.38 17.96
N HIS A 71 -9.88 4.43 17.90
CA HIS A 71 -11.09 4.57 18.72
C HIS A 71 -12.17 3.54 18.36
N LYS A 72 -12.12 2.96 17.16
CA LYS A 72 -13.13 2.02 16.64
C LYS A 72 -12.76 0.56 16.91
N ILE A 73 -11.47 0.21 16.88
CA ILE A 73 -11.01 -1.20 16.98
C ILE A 73 -10.72 -1.69 18.41
N ARG A 74 -10.78 -0.80 19.42
CA ARG A 74 -10.74 -1.14 20.87
C ARG A 74 -9.61 -2.09 21.32
N ASN A 75 -8.36 -1.72 21.03
CA ASN A 75 -7.10 -2.33 21.50
C ASN A 75 -7.18 -3.84 21.86
N PRO A 76 -7.36 -4.71 20.86
CA PRO A 76 -7.54 -6.14 21.09
C PRO A 76 -6.23 -6.80 21.56
N ASP A 77 -6.35 -8.00 22.15
CA ASP A 77 -5.19 -8.84 22.46
C ASP A 77 -4.46 -9.26 21.18
N ARG A 78 -3.13 -9.34 21.26
CA ARG A 78 -2.31 -9.76 20.12
C ARG A 78 -2.32 -11.28 19.96
N THR A 79 -3.27 -11.78 19.19
CA THR A 79 -3.51 -13.21 18.98
C THR A 79 -2.67 -13.82 17.87
N TYR A 80 -2.21 -13.02 16.89
CA TYR A 80 -1.51 -13.53 15.70
C TYR A 80 -0.02 -13.17 15.76
N PRO A 81 0.89 -14.16 15.78
CA PRO A 81 2.33 -13.87 15.76
C PRO A 81 2.77 -13.14 14.49
N ILE A 82 2.38 -13.66 13.32
CA ILE A 82 2.75 -13.10 12.01
C ILE A 82 1.52 -13.14 11.11
N THR A 83 1.17 -12.00 10.52
CA THR A 83 0.12 -11.95 9.51
C THR A 83 0.61 -11.37 8.18
N PHE A 84 -0.02 -11.79 7.09
CA PHE A 84 -0.02 -11.04 5.84
C PHE A 84 -1.47 -10.69 5.50
N ILE A 85 -1.75 -9.40 5.33
CA ILE A 85 -3.09 -8.92 4.99
C ILE A 85 -2.97 -8.14 3.69
N GLY A 86 -3.41 -8.72 2.58
CA GLY A 86 -3.22 -8.11 1.27
C GLY A 86 -3.63 -9.02 0.11
N GLY A 87 -3.70 -8.42 -1.07
CA GLY A 87 -4.12 -9.12 -2.28
C GLY A 87 -3.09 -10.14 -2.79
N ILE A 88 -3.61 -11.26 -3.28
CA ILE A 88 -2.88 -12.26 -4.06
C ILE A 88 -3.35 -12.13 -5.51
N SER A 89 -2.48 -11.69 -6.41
CA SER A 89 -2.85 -11.49 -7.82
C SER A 89 -1.78 -12.02 -8.75
N GLN A 90 -2.18 -12.45 -9.95
CA GLN A 90 -1.24 -12.95 -10.97
C GLN A 90 -0.27 -11.87 -11.48
N HIS A 91 -0.58 -10.58 -11.26
CA HIS A 91 0.32 -9.48 -11.58
C HIS A 91 1.49 -9.35 -10.60
N HIS A 92 1.56 -10.21 -9.56
CA HIS A 92 2.60 -10.19 -8.54
C HIS A 92 3.31 -11.55 -8.44
N LYS A 93 3.68 -12.19 -9.56
CA LYS A 93 4.34 -13.52 -9.54
C LYS A 93 5.55 -13.57 -8.61
N ASN A 94 6.42 -12.56 -8.66
CA ASN A 94 7.59 -12.45 -7.79
C ASN A 94 7.18 -12.26 -6.31
N GLY A 95 6.14 -11.46 -6.07
CA GLY A 95 5.59 -11.26 -4.74
C GLY A 95 5.04 -12.56 -4.15
N ILE A 96 4.25 -13.31 -4.92
CA ILE A 96 3.67 -14.60 -4.51
C ILE A 96 4.79 -15.58 -4.18
N PHE A 97 5.78 -15.71 -5.06
CA PHE A 97 6.94 -16.58 -4.82
C PHE A 97 7.65 -16.23 -3.51
N THR A 98 7.89 -14.94 -3.26
CA THR A 98 8.55 -14.46 -2.03
C THR A 98 7.74 -14.85 -0.79
N LEU A 99 6.42 -14.62 -0.83
CA LEU A 99 5.53 -14.92 0.28
C LEU A 99 5.40 -16.44 0.51
N GLU A 100 5.36 -17.24 -0.56
CA GLU A 100 5.39 -18.71 -0.47
C GLU A 100 6.67 -19.20 0.23
N LYS A 101 7.83 -18.67 -0.17
CA LYS A 101 9.12 -19.05 0.43
C LYS A 101 9.21 -18.70 1.92
N ILE A 102 8.65 -17.57 2.32
CA ILE A 102 8.56 -17.19 3.74
C ILE A 102 7.61 -18.13 4.48
N ALA A 103 6.41 -18.37 3.94
CA ALA A 103 5.39 -19.23 4.55
C ALA A 103 5.81 -20.71 4.67
N GLU A 104 6.77 -21.18 3.86
CA GLU A 104 7.39 -22.50 4.01
C GLU A 104 8.29 -22.62 5.26
N LYS A 105 8.76 -21.50 5.81
CA LYS A 105 9.73 -21.46 6.92
C LYS A 105 9.12 -21.01 8.24
N VAL A 106 8.12 -20.13 8.18
CA VAL A 106 7.47 -19.55 9.36
C VAL A 106 5.95 -19.67 9.24
N GLY A 107 5.28 -19.88 10.39
CA GLY A 107 3.83 -19.85 10.46
C GLY A 107 3.32 -18.43 10.22
N ILE A 108 2.54 -18.24 9.16
CA ILE A 108 1.95 -16.96 8.79
C ILE A 108 0.47 -17.12 8.51
N ASP A 109 -0.35 -16.29 9.13
CA ASP A 109 -1.79 -16.21 8.90
C ASP A 109 -2.12 -15.18 7.80
N ILE A 110 -2.97 -15.55 6.85
CA ILE A 110 -3.18 -14.77 5.63
C ILE A 110 -4.64 -14.34 5.47
N TRP A 111 -4.85 -13.05 5.21
CA TRP A 111 -6.15 -12.50 4.77
C TRP A 111 -6.00 -11.66 3.50
N GLY A 112 -7.07 -11.59 2.72
CA GLY A 112 -7.18 -10.73 1.56
C GLY A 112 -7.77 -11.44 0.34
N TYR A 113 -7.97 -10.72 -0.75
CA TYR A 113 -8.57 -11.27 -1.96
C TYR A 113 -7.58 -12.12 -2.78
N GLY A 114 -8.12 -12.98 -3.64
CA GLY A 114 -7.37 -13.67 -4.70
C GLY A 114 -6.76 -15.03 -4.32
N ALA A 115 -7.12 -15.62 -3.18
CA ALA A 115 -6.69 -16.98 -2.83
C ALA A 115 -7.15 -18.06 -3.83
N ASN A 116 -8.23 -17.79 -4.57
CA ASN A 116 -8.76 -18.69 -5.59
C ASN A 116 -7.82 -18.90 -6.78
N VAL A 117 -6.89 -17.97 -7.05
CA VAL A 117 -5.90 -18.13 -8.13
C VAL A 117 -4.73 -19.03 -7.75
N LEU A 118 -4.60 -19.39 -6.47
CA LEU A 118 -3.54 -20.26 -5.99
C LEU A 118 -3.86 -21.75 -6.19
N PRO A 119 -2.84 -22.59 -6.45
CA PRO A 119 -2.96 -24.05 -6.40
C PRO A 119 -3.56 -24.54 -5.09
N ASN A 120 -4.31 -25.66 -5.13
CA ASN A 120 -4.97 -26.20 -3.94
C ASN A 120 -4.00 -26.69 -2.84
N ASP A 121 -2.78 -27.04 -3.23
CA ASP A 121 -1.71 -27.49 -2.34
C ASP A 121 -0.81 -26.35 -1.83
N SER A 122 -0.98 -25.11 -2.33
CA SER A 122 -0.21 -23.93 -1.92
C SER A 122 -0.34 -23.69 -0.41
N ILE A 123 0.80 -23.49 0.27
CA ILE A 123 0.85 -23.15 1.69
C ILE A 123 0.10 -21.85 1.98
N LEU A 124 0.14 -20.89 1.06
CA LEU A 124 -0.58 -19.63 1.21
C LEU A 124 -2.08 -19.83 1.23
N LYS A 125 -2.58 -20.76 0.41
CA LYS A 125 -4.02 -21.07 0.36
C LYS A 125 -4.46 -21.83 1.60
N LYS A 126 -3.62 -22.72 2.14
CA LYS A 126 -3.89 -23.45 3.38
C LYS A 126 -3.94 -22.54 4.60
N ASN A 127 -3.13 -21.48 4.61
CA ASN A 127 -3.07 -20.51 5.69
C ASN A 127 -3.98 -19.28 5.44
N HIS A 128 -4.85 -19.34 4.42
CA HIS A 128 -5.74 -18.24 4.07
C HIS A 128 -7.06 -18.34 4.84
N HIS A 129 -7.45 -17.24 5.48
CA HIS A 129 -8.61 -17.16 6.38
C HIS A 129 -9.79 -16.39 5.78
N GLY A 130 -9.74 -16.08 4.48
CA GLY A 130 -10.73 -15.28 3.77
C GLY A 130 -10.32 -13.82 3.57
N GLU A 131 -11.27 -13.02 3.10
CA GLU A 131 -11.04 -11.60 2.86
C GLU A 131 -11.26 -10.80 4.15
N ALA A 132 -10.51 -9.72 4.33
CA ALA A 132 -10.70 -8.78 5.43
C ALA A 132 -10.67 -7.35 4.89
N TRP A 133 -11.63 -6.53 5.31
CA TRP A 133 -11.82 -5.16 4.81
C TRP A 133 -12.16 -4.19 5.94
N GLY A 134 -11.90 -2.90 5.71
CA GLY A 134 -12.31 -1.83 6.63
C GLY A 134 -11.88 -2.08 8.08
N LEU A 135 -12.81 -1.95 9.04
CA LEU A 135 -12.50 -2.08 10.46
C LEU A 135 -12.01 -3.47 10.85
N GLU A 136 -12.50 -4.54 10.22
CA GLU A 136 -12.02 -5.90 10.48
C GLU A 136 -10.54 -6.03 10.15
N MET A 137 -10.12 -5.52 8.99
CA MET A 137 -8.72 -5.48 8.56
C MET A 137 -7.82 -4.76 9.57
N PHE A 138 -8.30 -3.63 10.13
CA PHE A 138 -7.57 -2.88 11.15
C PHE A 138 -7.53 -3.60 12.50
N THR A 139 -8.61 -4.29 12.89
CA THR A 139 -8.63 -5.13 14.08
C THR A 139 -7.62 -6.26 13.95
N LEU A 140 -7.57 -6.96 12.81
CA LEU A 140 -6.58 -8.00 12.55
C LEU A 140 -5.15 -7.48 12.66
N MET A 141 -4.85 -6.30 12.10
CA MET A 141 -3.53 -5.68 12.27
C MET A 141 -3.22 -5.33 13.72
N ALA A 142 -4.20 -4.87 14.51
CA ALA A 142 -3.98 -4.63 15.93
C ALA A 142 -3.80 -5.92 16.74
N GLN A 143 -4.37 -7.03 16.27
CA GLN A 143 -4.16 -8.38 16.82
C GLN A 143 -2.83 -9.02 16.38
N SER A 144 -2.15 -8.45 15.38
CA SER A 144 -0.85 -8.93 14.92
C SER A 144 0.27 -8.47 15.85
N GLN A 145 1.20 -9.36 16.19
CA GLN A 145 2.50 -8.97 16.71
C GLN A 145 3.37 -8.41 15.59
N MET A 146 3.44 -9.14 14.47
CA MET A 146 4.14 -8.75 13.25
C MET A 146 3.20 -8.80 12.04
N THR A 147 3.32 -7.81 11.15
CA THR A 147 2.66 -7.80 9.84
C THR A 147 3.70 -7.78 8.75
N LEU A 148 3.67 -8.78 7.87
CA LEU A 148 4.47 -8.82 6.66
C LEU A 148 3.81 -7.96 5.56
N ASN A 149 4.63 -7.16 4.88
CA ASN A 149 4.24 -6.32 3.77
C ASN A 149 5.16 -6.54 2.57
N ARG A 150 4.60 -6.32 1.38
CA ARG A 150 5.37 -6.24 0.14
C ARG A 150 4.78 -5.17 -0.77
N HIS A 151 5.63 -4.49 -1.52
CA HIS A 151 5.17 -3.59 -2.57
C HIS A 151 4.87 -4.33 -3.87
N ILE A 152 4.06 -3.68 -4.71
CA ILE A 152 3.76 -4.14 -6.07
C ILE A 152 4.65 -3.42 -7.08
N ASP A 153 4.80 -3.99 -8.28
CA ASP A 153 5.70 -3.49 -9.33
C ASP A 153 5.46 -2.02 -9.72
N VAL A 154 4.22 -1.54 -9.59
CA VAL A 154 3.84 -0.13 -9.87
C VAL A 154 4.63 0.85 -9.01
N ALA A 155 5.07 0.44 -7.82
CA ALA A 155 5.81 1.30 -6.93
C ALA A 155 7.29 1.47 -7.33
N GLU A 156 7.75 0.81 -8.41
CA GLU A 156 9.15 0.75 -8.79
C GLU A 156 10.00 0.36 -7.55
N ASN A 157 10.98 1.18 -7.16
CA ASN A 157 11.76 0.98 -5.95
C ASN A 157 11.36 1.92 -4.78
N TYR A 158 10.15 2.48 -4.82
CA TYR A 158 9.63 3.36 -3.78
C TYR A 158 8.69 2.63 -2.80
N ALA A 159 8.85 2.95 -1.52
CA ALA A 159 7.91 2.64 -0.45
C ALA A 159 6.66 3.50 -0.62
N ASN A 160 5.59 2.88 -1.08
CA ASN A 160 4.30 3.54 -1.26
C ASN A 160 3.16 2.52 -1.32
N ASN A 161 2.70 2.06 -0.16
CA ASN A 161 1.40 1.41 -0.02
C ASN A 161 0.79 1.78 1.35
N MET A 162 -0.51 1.56 1.49
CA MET A 162 -1.22 1.87 2.75
C MET A 162 -0.72 1.00 3.91
N ARG A 163 -0.35 -0.26 3.63
CA ARG A 163 0.02 -1.25 4.66
C ARG A 163 1.18 -0.81 5.53
N LEU A 164 2.13 -0.04 4.98
CA LEU A 164 3.21 0.59 5.73
C LEU A 164 2.68 1.34 6.96
N PHE A 165 1.63 2.15 6.77
CA PHE A 165 1.07 3.03 7.79
C PHE A 165 -0.06 2.35 8.59
N GLU A 166 -0.83 1.48 7.95
CA GLU A 166 -1.93 0.79 8.63
C GLU A 166 -1.41 -0.21 9.67
N ALA A 167 -0.37 -0.99 9.34
CA ALA A 167 0.20 -1.97 10.27
C ALA A 167 0.89 -1.27 11.45
N THR A 168 1.79 -0.32 11.16
CA THR A 168 2.50 0.44 12.19
C THR A 168 1.54 1.28 13.03
N GLY A 169 0.53 1.89 12.41
CA GLY A 169 -0.51 2.68 13.07
C GLY A 169 -1.40 1.85 14.01
N CYS A 170 -1.69 0.60 13.65
CA CYS A 170 -2.36 -0.37 14.52
C CYS A 170 -1.43 -1.00 15.58
N GLY A 171 -0.14 -0.65 15.55
CA GLY A 171 0.86 -1.07 16.52
C GLY A 171 1.53 -2.41 16.22
N ALA A 172 1.30 -3.04 15.07
CA ALA A 172 2.06 -4.22 14.67
C ALA A 172 3.49 -3.83 14.25
N LEU A 173 4.46 -4.67 14.56
CA LEU A 173 5.78 -4.56 13.95
C LEU A 173 5.64 -4.82 12.45
N LEU A 174 6.06 -3.88 11.62
CA LEU A 174 6.06 -4.05 10.18
C LEU A 174 7.37 -4.68 9.71
N ILE A 175 7.26 -5.77 8.96
CA ILE A 175 8.34 -6.36 8.18
C ILE A 175 8.02 -6.12 6.71
N THR A 176 8.89 -5.42 5.97
CA THR A 176 8.59 -5.01 4.58
C THR A 176 9.77 -5.20 3.65
N ASP A 177 9.53 -5.37 2.35
CA ASP A 177 10.61 -5.34 1.36
C ASP A 177 11.32 -3.97 1.36
N TYR A 178 12.64 -3.98 1.19
CA TYR A 178 13.46 -2.77 1.12
C TYR A 178 13.02 -1.87 -0.04
N LYS A 179 13.01 -0.55 0.21
CA LYS A 179 12.77 0.51 -0.77
C LYS A 179 13.64 1.72 -0.50
N ASP A 180 13.97 2.46 -1.56
CA ASP A 180 14.99 3.51 -1.51
C ASP A 180 14.59 4.71 -0.63
N ASN A 181 13.30 5.06 -0.58
CA ASN A 181 12.80 6.17 0.23
C ASN A 181 12.22 5.74 1.59
N LEU A 182 12.37 4.47 1.99
CA LEU A 182 11.73 4.00 3.23
C LEU A 182 12.26 4.74 4.46
N ASN A 183 13.55 5.09 4.47
CA ASN A 183 14.19 5.87 5.54
C ASN A 183 13.72 7.33 5.63
N GLU A 184 13.01 7.84 4.61
CA GLU A 184 12.35 9.15 4.67
C GLU A 184 11.00 9.07 5.40
N LEU A 185 10.43 7.85 5.50
CA LEU A 185 9.13 7.60 6.11
C LEU A 185 9.24 6.99 7.51
N PHE A 186 10.28 6.18 7.77
CA PHE A 186 10.47 5.43 9.01
C PHE A 186 11.95 5.34 9.41
N GLU A 187 12.21 5.23 10.72
CA GLU A 187 13.52 4.83 11.27
C GLU A 187 13.70 3.30 11.14
N VAL A 188 14.34 2.87 10.04
CA VAL A 188 14.59 1.45 9.76
C VAL A 188 15.44 0.81 10.87
N GLY A 189 15.02 -0.37 11.34
CA GLY A 189 15.63 -1.09 12.47
C GLY A 189 15.03 -0.74 13.83
N LYS A 190 14.14 0.27 13.89
CA LYS A 190 13.44 0.67 15.11
C LYS A 190 11.92 0.72 14.93
N GLU A 191 11.45 1.40 13.89
CA GLU A 191 10.02 1.53 13.59
C GLU A 191 9.54 0.46 12.62
N VAL A 192 10.43 0.00 11.72
CA VAL A 192 10.16 -1.04 10.72
C VAL A 192 11.39 -1.91 10.52
N VAL A 193 11.20 -3.15 10.09
CA VAL A 193 12.28 -4.06 9.66
C VAL A 193 12.17 -4.31 8.16
N THR A 194 13.31 -4.34 7.48
CA THR A 194 13.35 -4.56 6.02
C THR A 194 14.01 -5.88 5.65
N TYR A 195 13.58 -6.46 4.54
CA TYR A 195 14.25 -7.60 3.89
C TYR A 195 14.46 -7.33 2.39
N ARG A 196 15.46 -7.99 1.80
CA ARG A 196 15.76 -7.95 0.35
C ARG A 196 15.51 -9.29 -0.33
N SER A 197 15.40 -10.38 0.44
CA SER A 197 15.06 -11.71 -0.05
C SER A 197 14.20 -12.47 0.96
N PRO A 198 13.54 -13.58 0.55
CA PRO A 198 12.86 -14.46 1.48
C PRO A 198 13.76 -14.98 2.60
N GLU A 199 15.03 -15.24 2.30
CA GLU A 199 16.02 -15.77 3.25
C GLU A 199 16.45 -14.73 4.30
N GLU A 200 16.49 -13.44 3.94
CA GLU A 200 16.73 -12.36 4.91
C GLU A 200 15.49 -12.08 5.77
N CYS A 201 14.30 -12.40 5.26
CA CYS A 201 13.05 -12.16 5.97
C CYS A 201 12.78 -13.14 7.12
N VAL A 202 13.36 -14.34 7.08
CA VAL A 202 13.12 -15.44 8.03
C VAL A 202 14.20 -15.52 9.10
#